data_AF-A0A9X1WWQ9-F1
#
_entry.id   AF-A0A9X1WWQ9-F1
#
_cell.length_a   1.000
_cell.length_b   1.000
_cell.length_c   1.000
_cell.angle_alpha   90.00
_cell.angle_beta   90.00
_cell.angle_gamma   90.00
#
_symmetry.space_group_name_H-M   'P 1'
#
loop_
_entity.id
_entity.type
_entity.pdbx_description
1 polymer ?
#
loop_
_entity_poly.entity_id
_entity_poly.type
_entity_poly.pdbx_seq_one_letter_code
_entity_poly.pdbx_strand_id
1 'polypeptide(L)'
;MGNFMTNKKVFFYSTFLILALDFIVLFLLPTYQVLFLKETNYLPLICLNIILAIFFIKNTKNGFYIVLIILIMLLFIYYLIKSLFIQCYYPFNYKEITSPQKSKSVIIEYRSDLFNQGISHYRVYQKEYAFLIRELTKKEIIITEPYFEDLPKKDLFDFETPTWINEKTVIFDTLEGQRKFKLK
;
A
#
# COMPACT_ATOMS: atom_id res chain seq x y z
N MET A 1 -20.93 -15.62 -40.41
CA MET A 1 -21.58 -14.44 -39.78
C MET A 1 -22.15 -14.83 -38.40
N GLY A 2 -21.31 -15.27 -37.46
CA GLY A 2 -21.79 -15.96 -36.25
C GLY A 2 -20.94 -15.84 -34.98
N ASN A 3 -20.04 -14.86 -34.84
CA ASN A 3 -19.16 -14.77 -33.66
C ASN A 3 -19.14 -13.42 -32.92
N PHE A 4 -19.96 -12.45 -33.34
CA PHE A 4 -19.90 -11.09 -32.78
C PHE A 4 -20.71 -10.93 -31.49
N MET A 5 -21.77 -11.72 -31.29
CA MET A 5 -22.61 -11.66 -30.07
C MET A 5 -21.94 -12.35 -28.86
N THR A 6 -21.17 -13.41 -29.09
CA THR A 6 -20.45 -14.17 -28.05
C THR A 6 -19.36 -13.30 -27.42
N ASN A 7 -18.63 -12.54 -28.23
CA ASN A 7 -17.58 -11.64 -27.75
C ASN A 7 -18.11 -10.51 -26.85
N LYS A 8 -19.28 -9.93 -27.15
CA LYS A 8 -19.87 -8.87 -26.30
C LYS A 8 -20.27 -9.36 -24.91
N LYS A 9 -20.78 -10.59 -24.80
CA LYS A 9 -21.15 -11.18 -23.50
C LYS A 9 -19.92 -11.53 -22.67
N VAL A 10 -18.95 -12.23 -23.27
CA VAL A 10 -17.67 -12.55 -22.61
C VAL A 10 -16.97 -11.29 -22.13
N PHE A 11 -17.02 -10.22 -22.92
CA PHE A 11 -16.47 -8.91 -22.61
C PHE A 11 -17.19 -8.16 -21.46
N PHE A 12 -18.52 -8.22 -21.43
CA PHE A 12 -19.30 -7.67 -20.32
C PHE A 12 -18.97 -8.40 -19.01
N TYR A 13 -18.90 -9.74 -19.06
CA TYR A 13 -18.58 -10.56 -17.90
C TYR A 13 -17.14 -10.37 -17.42
N SER A 14 -16.15 -10.22 -18.30
CA SER A 14 -14.77 -9.98 -17.90
C SER A 14 -14.61 -8.62 -17.19
N THR A 15 -15.33 -7.60 -17.64
CA THR A 15 -15.29 -6.27 -17.02
C THR A 15 -16.01 -6.25 -15.68
N PHE A 16 -17.16 -6.91 -15.59
CA PHE A 16 -17.86 -7.10 -14.33
C PHE A 16 -17.00 -7.87 -13.33
N LEU A 17 -16.27 -8.89 -13.79
CA LEU A 17 -15.33 -9.65 -12.97
C LEU A 17 -14.17 -8.78 -12.44
N ILE A 18 -13.62 -7.89 -13.27
CA ILE A 18 -12.55 -6.96 -12.85
C ILE A 18 -13.09 -5.95 -11.83
N LEU A 19 -14.27 -5.35 -12.06
CA LEU A 19 -14.90 -4.44 -11.10
C LEU A 19 -15.23 -5.15 -9.78
N ALA A 20 -15.69 -6.40 -9.83
CA ALA A 20 -15.92 -7.21 -8.64
C ALA A 20 -14.61 -7.52 -7.90
N LEU A 21 -13.51 -7.78 -8.63
CA LEU A 21 -12.17 -7.96 -8.05
C LEU A 21 -11.68 -6.68 -7.37
N ASP A 22 -11.86 -5.52 -8.00
CA ASP A 22 -11.53 -4.21 -7.42
C ASP A 22 -12.36 -3.95 -6.15
N PHE A 23 -13.64 -4.36 -6.15
CA PHE A 23 -14.51 -4.28 -4.98
C PHE A 23 -14.06 -5.22 -3.86
N ILE A 24 -13.70 -6.47 -4.16
CA ILE A 24 -13.17 -7.43 -3.18
C ILE A 24 -11.87 -6.91 -2.59
N VAL A 25 -11.00 -6.34 -3.42
CA VAL A 25 -9.75 -5.68 -2.98
C VAL A 25 -10.07 -4.54 -2.02
N LEU A 26 -11.01 -3.66 -2.36
CA LEU A 26 -11.46 -2.57 -1.48
C LEU A 26 -11.99 -3.07 -0.12
N PHE A 27 -12.69 -4.21 -0.10
CA PHE A 27 -13.25 -4.79 1.13
C PHE A 27 -12.25 -5.60 1.96
N LEU A 28 -11.14 -6.07 1.39
CA LEU A 28 -10.08 -6.79 2.13
C LEU A 28 -9.12 -5.85 2.90
N LEU A 29 -9.00 -4.59 2.45
CA LEU A 29 -8.16 -3.54 3.04
C LEU A 29 -8.30 -3.30 4.56
N PRO A 30 -9.47 -3.46 5.21
CA PRO A 30 -9.60 -3.13 6.64
C PRO A 30 -8.80 -4.03 7.57
N THR A 31 -8.40 -5.23 7.12
CA THR A 31 -7.77 -6.26 7.97
C THR A 31 -6.44 -6.76 7.46
N TYR A 32 -6.24 -6.73 6.13
CA TYR A 32 -5.04 -7.19 5.48
C TYR A 32 -4.67 -6.21 4.38
N GLN A 33 -3.41 -5.80 4.35
CA GLN A 33 -2.87 -4.98 3.28
C GLN A 33 -2.09 -5.90 2.34
N VAL A 34 -2.30 -5.77 1.04
CA VAL A 34 -1.41 -6.40 0.07
C VAL A 34 -0.24 -5.44 -0.15
N LEU A 35 1.00 -5.93 -0.10
CA LEU A 35 2.22 -5.11 -0.24
C LEU A 35 2.19 -4.26 -1.53
N PHE A 36 1.63 -4.82 -2.60
CA PHE A 36 1.41 -4.14 -3.89
C PHE A 36 0.18 -3.24 -3.93
N LEU A 37 -0.70 -3.24 -2.93
CA LEU A 37 -1.96 -2.46 -2.90
C LEU A 37 -2.03 -1.52 -1.70
N LYS A 38 -0.91 -1.31 -1.02
CA LYS A 38 -0.81 -0.27 0.00
C LYS A 38 -1.11 1.10 -0.60
N GLU A 39 -1.45 2.08 0.24
CA GLU A 39 -1.93 3.42 -0.12
C GLU A 39 -1.19 4.14 -1.27
N THR A 40 0.05 3.75 -1.57
CA THR A 40 0.88 4.26 -2.65
C THR A 40 1.00 3.39 -3.91
N ASN A 41 0.56 2.13 -3.90
CA ASN A 41 0.77 1.18 -4.99
C ASN A 41 -0.51 0.75 -5.73
N TYR A 42 -1.61 1.53 -5.65
CA TYR A 42 -2.77 1.32 -6.53
C TYR A 42 -2.48 1.61 -8.02
N LEU A 43 -1.27 2.06 -8.33
CA LEU A 43 -0.79 2.39 -9.67
C LEU A 43 -1.13 1.33 -10.73
N PRO A 44 -0.87 0.01 -10.52
CA PRO A 44 -1.24 -1.01 -11.51
C PRO A 44 -2.74 -1.10 -11.74
N LEU A 45 -3.56 -0.99 -10.69
CA LEU A 45 -5.03 -1.02 -10.79
C LEU A 45 -5.57 0.23 -11.50
N ILE A 46 -5.03 1.41 -11.18
CA ILE A 46 -5.41 2.67 -11.81
C ILE A 46 -5.04 2.63 -13.31
N CYS A 47 -3.82 2.19 -13.63
CA CYS A 47 -3.37 2.02 -15.02
C CYS A 47 -4.26 1.03 -15.78
N LEU A 48 -4.58 -0.12 -15.18
CA LEU A 48 -5.48 -1.10 -15.78
C LEU A 48 -6.86 -0.51 -16.07
N ASN A 49 -7.44 0.20 -15.11
CA ASN A 49 -8.75 0.85 -15.26
C ASN A 49 -8.74 1.93 -16.36
N ILE A 50 -7.66 2.71 -16.49
CA ILE A 50 -7.50 3.69 -17.59
C ILE A 50 -7.41 2.99 -18.95
N ILE A 51 -6.61 1.92 -19.07
CA ILE A 51 -6.48 1.15 -20.32
C ILE A 51 -7.84 0.57 -20.72
N LEU A 52 -8.57 0.01 -19.77
CA LEU A 52 -9.92 -0.51 -19.99
C LEU A 52 -10.86 0.61 -20.44
N ALA A 53 -10.86 1.76 -19.77
CA ALA A 53 -11.70 2.91 -20.14
C ALA A 53 -11.45 3.37 -21.59
N ILE A 54 -10.18 3.50 -22.01
CA ILE A 54 -9.82 3.85 -23.39
C ILE A 54 -10.32 2.78 -24.37
N PHE A 55 -10.16 1.51 -24.03
CA PHE A 55 -10.64 0.40 -24.85
C PHE A 55 -12.18 0.39 -24.97
N PHE A 56 -12.90 0.76 -23.92
CA PHE A 56 -14.35 0.90 -23.92
C PHE A 56 -14.84 2.04 -24.80
N ILE A 57 -14.20 3.21 -24.72
CA ILE A 57 -14.53 4.37 -25.54
C ILE A 57 -14.41 4.02 -27.04
N LYS A 58 -13.38 3.26 -27.43
CA LYS A 58 -13.18 2.83 -28.82
C LYS A 58 -14.27 1.88 -29.34
N ASN A 59 -14.87 1.08 -28.47
CA ASN A 59 -15.81 0.02 -28.86
C ASN A 59 -17.29 0.37 -28.67
N THR A 60 -17.59 1.44 -27.94
CA THR A 60 -18.95 1.93 -27.77
C THR A 60 -19.31 2.96 -28.84
N LYS A 61 -20.55 2.93 -29.31
CA LYS A 61 -21.11 3.94 -30.22
C LYS A 61 -22.12 4.86 -29.55
N ASN A 62 -22.44 4.61 -28.29
CA ASN A 62 -23.43 5.38 -27.54
C ASN A 62 -22.74 6.53 -26.81
N GLY A 63 -23.04 7.77 -27.23
CA GLY A 63 -22.46 8.99 -26.67
C GLY A 63 -22.65 9.15 -25.16
N PHE A 64 -23.77 8.66 -24.60
CA PHE A 64 -24.00 8.72 -23.16
C PHE A 64 -22.97 7.90 -22.37
N TYR A 65 -22.67 6.67 -22.82
CA TYR A 65 -21.66 5.84 -22.17
C TYR A 65 -20.25 6.41 -22.34
N ILE A 66 -19.95 7.04 -23.48
CA ILE A 66 -18.66 7.72 -23.70
C ILE A 66 -18.46 8.82 -22.65
N VAL A 67 -19.46 9.67 -22.44
CA VAL A 67 -19.39 10.75 -21.44
C VAL A 67 -19.19 10.17 -20.03
N LEU A 68 -19.92 9.12 -19.66
CA LEU A 68 -19.79 8.45 -18.37
C LEU A 68 -18.37 7.88 -18.16
N ILE A 69 -17.82 7.19 -19.16
CA ILE A 69 -16.47 6.60 -19.08
C ILE A 69 -15.40 7.70 -18.97
N ILE A 70 -15.56 8.82 -19.68
CA ILE A 70 -14.64 9.96 -19.56
C ILE A 70 -14.63 10.52 -18.14
N LEU A 71 -15.79 10.68 -17.50
CA LEU A 71 -15.88 11.15 -16.11
C LEU A 71 -15.17 10.20 -15.14
N ILE A 72 -15.37 8.88 -15.31
CA ILE A 72 -14.70 7.85 -14.51
C ILE A 72 -13.18 7.89 -14.75
N MET A 73 -12.75 8.06 -15.99
CA MET A 73 -11.33 8.15 -16.36
C MET A 73 -10.66 9.37 -15.74
N LEU A 74 -11.30 10.54 -15.74
CA LEU A 74 -10.79 11.75 -15.08
C LEU A 74 -10.58 11.52 -13.58
N LEU A 75 -11.50 10.81 -12.93
CA LEU A 75 -11.39 10.44 -11.52
C LEU A 75 -10.19 9.51 -11.28
N PHE A 76 -9.97 8.50 -12.12
CA PHE A 76 -8.78 7.64 -12.06
C PHE A 76 -7.48 8.41 -12.32
N ILE A 77 -7.46 9.35 -13.27
CA ILE A 77 -6.30 10.20 -13.55
C ILE A 77 -5.97 11.09 -12.34
N TYR A 78 -6.98 11.67 -11.69
CA TYR A 78 -6.80 12.42 -10.45
C TYR A 78 -6.16 11.55 -9.36
N TYR A 79 -6.66 10.32 -9.16
CA TYR A 79 -6.05 9.37 -8.22
C TYR A 79 -4.62 9.00 -8.60
N LEU A 80 -4.32 8.82 -9.89
CA LEU A 80 -2.97 8.55 -10.39
C LEU A 80 -2.01 9.67 -10.01
N ILE A 81 -2.38 10.91 -10.32
CA ILE A 81 -1.60 12.10 -10.00
C ILE A 81 -1.38 12.18 -8.49
N LYS A 82 -2.45 12.06 -7.70
CA LYS A 82 -2.34 12.08 -6.23
C LYS A 82 -1.37 11.00 -5.71
N SER A 83 -1.46 9.77 -6.22
CA SER A 83 -0.59 8.66 -5.82
C SER A 83 0.88 8.93 -6.17
N LEU A 84 1.16 9.46 -7.36
CA LEU A 84 2.52 9.80 -7.80
C LEU A 84 3.12 10.94 -6.96
N PHE A 85 2.34 11.99 -6.71
CA PHE A 85 2.76 13.12 -5.89
C PHE A 85 3.06 12.68 -4.45
N ILE A 86 2.22 11.84 -3.84
CA ILE A 86 2.47 11.34 -2.48
C ILE A 86 3.83 10.64 -2.39
N GLN A 87 4.21 9.83 -3.38
CA GLN A 87 5.50 9.13 -3.36
C GLN A 87 6.69 10.10 -3.50
N CYS A 88 6.55 11.18 -4.30
CA CYS A 88 7.60 12.18 -4.47
C CYS A 88 7.82 13.04 -3.22
N TYR A 89 6.75 13.38 -2.50
CA TYR A 89 6.82 14.24 -1.30
C TYR A 89 6.90 13.46 0.01
N TYR A 90 6.62 12.15 0.00
CA TYR A 90 6.71 11.32 1.20
C TYR A 90 7.32 9.98 0.80
N PRO A 91 8.64 9.92 0.55
CA PRO A 91 9.29 8.68 0.17
C PRO A 91 9.19 7.68 1.32
N PHE A 92 8.47 6.59 1.06
CA PHE A 92 8.34 5.49 1.99
C PHE A 92 9.57 4.60 1.89
N ASN A 93 10.21 4.36 3.02
CA ASN A 93 11.28 3.39 3.10
C ASN A 93 10.82 2.17 3.87
N TYR A 94 11.27 1.00 3.41
CA TYR A 94 10.87 -0.28 3.95
C TYR A 94 12.10 -1.08 4.36
N LYS A 95 12.06 -1.65 5.56
CA LYS A 95 13.08 -2.59 6.04
C LYS A 95 12.39 -3.87 6.48
N GLU A 96 12.77 -5.00 5.88
CA GLU A 96 12.30 -6.32 6.30
C GLU A 96 13.29 -6.94 7.29
N ILE A 97 12.75 -7.53 8.35
CA ILE A 97 13.50 -8.15 9.43
C ILE A 97 12.91 -9.52 9.67
N THR A 98 13.75 -10.54 9.66
CA THR A 98 13.34 -11.95 9.77
C THR A 98 13.62 -12.48 11.16
N SER A 99 12.82 -13.45 11.60
CA SER A 99 13.04 -14.15 12.86
C SER A 99 14.32 -14.98 12.81
N PRO A 100 14.90 -15.36 13.96
CA PRO A 100 16.13 -16.16 14.01
C PRO A 100 16.06 -17.47 13.20
N GLN A 101 14.89 -18.15 13.21
CA GLN A 101 14.66 -19.35 12.41
C GLN A 101 14.06 -19.06 11.02
N LYS A 102 13.99 -17.78 10.62
CA LYS A 102 13.46 -17.29 9.33
C LYS A 102 12.01 -17.71 9.03
N SER A 103 11.25 -18.07 10.06
CA SER A 103 9.87 -18.55 9.94
C SER A 103 8.84 -17.42 9.90
N LYS A 104 9.19 -16.26 10.49
CA LYS A 104 8.37 -15.06 10.56
C LYS A 104 9.16 -13.84 10.13
N SER A 105 8.48 -12.83 9.63
CA SER A 105 9.10 -11.57 9.22
C SER A 105 8.22 -10.39 9.53
N VAL A 106 8.89 -9.29 9.81
CA VAL A 106 8.30 -8.00 10.15
C VAL A 106 8.84 -6.98 9.17
N ILE A 107 7.95 -6.17 8.62
CA ILE A 107 8.28 -5.07 7.73
C ILE A 107 8.07 -3.78 8.51
N ILE A 108 9.10 -2.96 8.54
CA ILE A 108 9.07 -1.63 9.12
C ILE A 108 8.97 -0.65 7.98
N GLU A 109 7.94 0.18 8.03
CA GLU A 109 7.82 1.37 7.21
C GLU A 109 8.27 2.58 8.02
N TYR A 110 9.11 3.40 7.41
CA TYR A 110 9.47 4.69 7.95
C TYR A 110 9.39 5.78 6.89
N ARG A 111 8.93 6.96 7.31
CA ARG A 111 8.93 8.19 6.51
C ARG A 111 9.36 9.36 7.38
N SER A 112 10.19 10.24 6.86
CA SER A 112 10.43 11.54 7.47
C SER A 112 9.41 12.54 6.96
N ASP A 113 8.98 13.46 7.82
CA ASP A 113 8.18 14.60 7.40
C ASP A 113 9.08 15.59 6.64
N LEU A 114 8.76 15.86 5.38
CA LEU A 114 9.51 16.83 4.57
C LEU A 114 9.30 18.26 5.08
N PHE A 115 8.15 18.56 5.68
CA PHE A 115 7.84 19.90 6.18
C PHE A 115 8.41 20.16 7.55
N ASN A 116 8.71 19.12 8.32
CA ASN A 116 9.27 19.23 9.65
C ASN A 116 10.44 18.23 9.82
N GLN A 117 11.66 18.71 9.58
CA GLN A 117 12.84 17.85 9.41
C GLN A 117 13.19 16.96 10.62
N GLY A 118 12.61 17.23 11.79
CA GLY A 118 12.72 16.45 13.02
C GLY A 118 11.47 15.64 13.37
N ILE A 119 10.54 15.36 12.45
CA ILE A 119 9.44 14.43 12.69
C ILE A 119 9.59 13.22 11.77
N SER A 120 9.58 12.03 12.35
CA SER A 120 9.55 10.76 11.62
C SER A 120 8.37 9.90 12.05
N HIS A 121 7.72 9.26 11.07
CA HIS A 121 6.56 8.41 11.27
C HIS A 121 6.94 6.95 10.99
N TYR A 122 6.50 6.06 11.87
CA TYR A 122 6.80 4.64 11.79
C TYR A 122 5.54 3.78 11.88
N ARG A 123 5.51 2.73 11.06
CA ARG A 123 4.51 1.66 11.10
C ARG A 123 5.18 0.30 11.00
N VAL A 124 4.64 -0.68 11.70
CA VAL A 124 5.19 -2.04 11.79
C VAL A 124 4.15 -3.02 11.28
N TYR A 125 4.57 -3.92 10.40
CA TYR A 125 3.72 -4.91 9.75
C TYR A 125 4.28 -6.32 9.93
N GLN A 126 3.42 -7.30 10.16
CA GLN A 126 3.75 -8.72 10.05
C GLN A 126 3.56 -9.15 8.60
N LYS A 127 4.56 -9.80 8.01
CA LYS A 127 4.41 -10.47 6.73
C LYS A 127 3.86 -11.88 6.98
N GLU A 128 2.66 -12.16 6.48
CA GLU A 128 2.00 -13.46 6.62
C GLU A 128 2.31 -14.36 5.42
N TYR A 129 2.24 -13.79 4.22
CA TYR A 129 2.55 -14.44 2.94
C TYR A 129 3.34 -13.51 2.04
N ALA A 130 3.86 -14.01 0.91
CA ALA A 130 4.73 -13.29 -0.02
C ALA A 130 4.30 -11.83 -0.30
N PHE A 131 2.99 -11.59 -0.40
CA PHE A 131 2.43 -10.26 -0.69
C PHE A 131 1.43 -9.77 0.35
N LEU A 132 1.15 -10.54 1.40
CA LEU A 132 0.11 -10.22 2.37
C LEU A 132 0.75 -9.79 3.68
N ILE A 133 0.50 -8.54 4.06
CA ILE A 133 1.00 -7.95 5.29
C ILE A 133 -0.17 -7.59 6.21
N ARG A 134 0.08 -7.65 7.50
CA ARG A 134 -0.85 -7.28 8.56
C ARG A 134 -0.24 -6.17 9.38
N GLU A 135 -0.92 -5.04 9.50
CA GLU A 135 -0.46 -3.97 10.35
C GLU A 135 -0.52 -4.39 11.83
N LEU A 136 0.61 -4.23 12.53
CA LEU A 136 0.74 -4.53 13.96
C LEU A 136 0.55 -3.28 14.82
N THR A 137 0.85 -2.10 14.27
CA THR A 137 0.63 -0.83 14.95
C THR A 137 -0.79 -0.34 14.72
N LYS A 138 -1.51 0.06 15.78
CA LYS A 138 -2.88 0.60 15.64
C LYS A 138 -2.93 2.07 15.18
N LYS A 139 -1.83 2.79 15.35
CA LYS A 139 -1.64 4.20 15.02
C LYS A 139 -0.18 4.41 14.62
N GLU A 140 0.09 5.38 13.76
CA GLU A 140 1.46 5.79 13.48
C GLU A 140 2.20 6.17 14.76
N ILE A 141 3.43 5.68 14.87
CA ILE A 141 4.35 6.13 15.92
C ILE A 141 5.02 7.37 15.37
N ILE A 142 4.77 8.51 16.00
CA ILE A 142 5.36 9.80 15.64
C ILE A 142 6.52 10.01 16.60
N ILE A 143 7.72 10.14 16.07
CA ILE A 143 8.90 10.47 16.84
C ILE A 143 9.28 11.89 16.45
N THR A 144 9.18 12.80 17.42
CA THR A 144 9.77 14.12 17.31
C THR A 144 11.20 14.00 17.82
N GLU A 145 12.16 14.18 16.91
CA GLU A 145 13.57 14.21 17.23
C GLU A 145 13.78 15.32 18.28
N PRO A 146 14.34 15.02 19.47
CA PRO A 146 14.92 16.10 20.26
C PRO A 146 16.03 16.74 19.43
N TYR A 147 16.20 18.05 19.57
CA TYR A 147 17.19 18.92 18.90
C TYR A 147 18.66 18.51 19.19
N PHE A 148 19.03 17.24 19.03
CA PHE A 148 20.39 16.76 19.09
C PHE A 148 20.83 16.57 17.64
N GLU A 149 21.53 17.57 17.11
CA GLU A 149 21.99 17.67 15.72
C GLU A 149 22.91 16.51 15.27
N ASP A 150 23.29 15.60 16.15
CA ASP A 150 24.35 14.60 15.92
C ASP A 150 23.90 13.13 15.96
N LEU A 151 22.61 12.82 16.17
CA LEU A 151 22.13 11.42 16.15
C LEU A 151 21.61 11.05 14.75
N PRO A 152 22.19 10.06 14.05
CA PRO A 152 21.64 9.59 12.80
C PRO A 152 20.20 9.10 13.02
N LYS A 153 19.29 9.44 12.10
CA LYS A 153 17.85 9.05 12.11
C LYS A 153 17.57 7.55 12.32
N LYS A 154 18.62 6.74 12.17
CA LYS A 154 18.65 5.28 12.35
C LYS A 154 18.66 4.85 13.82
N ASP A 155 18.94 5.75 14.76
CA ASP A 155 19.23 5.44 16.17
C ASP A 155 18.05 5.75 17.12
N LEU A 156 16.99 6.41 16.64
CA LEU A 156 15.84 6.86 17.47
C LEU A 156 14.79 5.76 17.72
N PHE A 157 14.79 4.78 16.84
CA PHE A 157 14.34 3.41 17.08
C PHE A 157 15.61 2.62 16.83
N ASP A 158 16.03 1.73 17.71
CA ASP A 158 17.22 0.92 17.45
C ASP A 158 16.90 -0.13 16.36
N PHE A 159 16.77 0.35 15.12
CA PHE A 159 16.32 -0.41 13.96
C PHE A 159 17.41 -1.38 13.49
N GLU A 160 18.64 -1.19 13.93
CA GLU A 160 19.75 -2.07 13.60
C GLU A 160 19.62 -3.43 14.30
N THR A 161 19.02 -3.47 15.49
CA THR A 161 18.96 -4.68 16.31
C THR A 161 17.62 -4.84 17.04
N PRO A 162 16.47 -4.89 16.34
CA PRO A 162 15.25 -5.34 16.98
C PRO A 162 15.49 -6.71 17.60
N THR A 163 15.17 -6.81 18.88
CA THR A 163 15.51 -7.99 19.67
C THR A 163 14.36 -8.97 19.60
N TRP A 164 14.62 -10.13 19.00
CA TRP A 164 13.69 -11.25 19.02
C TRP A 164 13.77 -11.95 20.37
N ILE A 165 12.70 -11.90 21.15
CA ILE A 165 12.60 -12.71 22.39
C ILE A 165 12.40 -14.18 22.02
N ASN A 166 11.61 -14.42 20.98
CA ASN A 166 11.28 -15.73 20.44
C ASN A 166 10.76 -15.57 19.00
N GLU A 167 10.51 -16.67 18.29
CA GLU A 167 10.01 -16.66 16.90
C GLU A 167 8.73 -15.82 16.66
N LYS A 168 7.93 -15.58 17.69
CA LYS A 168 6.65 -14.87 17.58
C LYS A 168 6.67 -13.49 18.21
N THR A 169 7.80 -13.04 18.75
CA THR A 169 7.83 -11.80 19.53
C THR A 169 9.09 -11.01 19.26
N VAL A 170 8.88 -9.81 18.75
CA VAL A 170 9.93 -8.83 18.49
C VAL A 170 9.74 -7.64 19.42
N ILE A 171 10.84 -7.16 20.00
CA ILE A 171 10.91 -5.91 20.74
C ILE A 171 11.60 -4.88 19.86
N PHE A 172 11.04 -3.69 19.84
CA PHE A 172 11.69 -2.49 19.34
C PHE A 172 11.92 -1.54 20.50
N ASP A 173 13.17 -1.15 20.68
CA ASP A 173 13.53 -0.09 21.60
C ASP A 173 13.28 1.26 20.92
N THR A 174 12.51 2.13 21.57
CA THR A 174 12.19 3.47 21.09
C THR A 174 12.55 4.50 22.16
N LEU A 175 12.66 5.78 21.80
CA LEU A 175 12.83 6.87 22.78
C LEU A 175 11.71 6.93 23.84
N GLU A 176 10.52 6.43 23.53
CA GLU A 176 9.38 6.37 24.47
C GLU A 176 9.40 5.10 25.34
N GLY A 177 10.37 4.20 25.13
CA GLY A 177 10.49 2.92 25.80
C GLY A 177 10.35 1.72 24.86
N GLN A 178 10.19 0.53 25.43
CA GLN A 178 10.16 -0.72 24.65
C GLN A 178 8.76 -1.00 24.11
N ARG A 179 8.66 -1.24 22.79
CA ARG A 179 7.41 -1.70 22.15
C ARG A 179 7.55 -3.16 21.72
N LYS A 180 6.67 -3.99 22.29
CA LYS A 180 6.63 -5.43 22.04
C LYS A 180 5.50 -5.78 21.08
N PHE A 181 5.81 -6.46 19.99
CA PHE A 181 4.82 -6.96 19.03
C PHE A 181 4.79 -8.49 19.03
N LYS A 182 3.61 -9.05 19.25
CA LYS A 182 3.35 -10.48 19.17
C LYS A 182 2.77 -10.83 17.80
N LEU A 183 3.52 -11.61 17.04
CA LEU A 183 3.15 -12.12 15.73
C LEU A 183 2.17 -13.28 15.88
N LYS A 184 1.22 -13.37 14.94
CA LYS A 184 0.26 -14.47 14.87
C LYS A 184 0.82 -15.66 14.12
#